data_AF-A0A851X0G9-F1
#
_entry.id   AF-A0A851X0G9-F1
#
_cell.length_a   1.000
_cell.length_b   1.000
_cell.length_c   1.000
_cell.angle_alpha   90.00
_cell.angle_beta   90.00
_cell.angle_gamma   90.00
#
_symmetry.space_group_name_H-M   'P 1'
#
loop_
_entity.id
_entity.type
_entity.pdbx_description
1 polymer ?
#
loop_
_entity_poly.entity_id
_entity_poly.type
_entity_poly.pdbx_seq_one_letter_code
_entity_poly.pdbx_strand_id
1 'polypeptide(L)'
;MRTKMRLLGFRGAAVKPLNEDAAAELGAELLGEALVFGVGGLCLYLEYLRQAGQSRRREEHLEQTLSDLRQGLEQLQRDLDELRAQGRAEGGAGHAEGGAGHALGSSGNAPAQ
;
A
#
# COMPACT_ATOMS: atom_id res chain seq x y z
N MET A 1 34.94 51.77 -12.82
CA MET A 1 34.77 50.30 -12.94
C MET A 1 35.81 49.57 -13.83
N ARG A 2 36.90 50.21 -14.29
CA ARG A 2 37.86 49.58 -15.24
C ARG A 2 39.06 48.86 -14.60
N THR A 3 39.32 49.06 -13.31
CA THR A 3 40.53 48.54 -12.66
C THR A 3 40.42 47.06 -12.26
N LYS A 4 39.22 46.58 -11.89
CA LYS A 4 39.00 45.18 -11.49
C LYS A 4 39.21 44.17 -12.64
N MET A 5 38.93 44.56 -13.88
CA MET A 5 39.03 43.68 -15.05
C MET A 5 40.49 43.43 -15.48
N ARG A 6 41.42 44.33 -15.13
CA ARG A 6 42.85 44.18 -15.44
C ARG A 6 43.58 43.23 -14.47
N LEU A 7 43.06 43.06 -13.26
CA LEU A 7 43.69 42.25 -12.21
C LEU A 7 43.48 40.74 -12.43
N LEU A 8 42.41 40.33 -13.13
CA LEU A 8 42.09 38.93 -13.43
C LEU A 8 42.61 38.43 -14.80
N GLY A 9 43.50 39.18 -15.47
CA GLY A 9 44.10 38.72 -16.73
C GLY A 9 43.17 38.64 -17.94
N PHE A 10 41.89 39.01 -17.79
CA PHE A 10 40.96 39.17 -18.91
C PHE A 10 41.30 40.45 -19.69
N ARG A 11 42.32 40.36 -20.57
CA ARG A 11 42.34 41.18 -21.78
C ARG A 11 41.02 40.86 -22.46
N GLY A 12 40.14 41.86 -22.54
CA GLY A 12 38.81 41.72 -23.15
C GLY A 12 38.95 40.90 -24.40
N ALA A 13 38.52 39.64 -24.33
CA ALA A 13 38.38 38.82 -25.50
C ALA A 13 37.42 39.63 -26.35
N ALA A 14 37.89 40.06 -27.51
CA ALA A 14 37.00 40.58 -28.53
C ALA A 14 36.00 39.46 -28.77
N VAL A 15 34.83 39.55 -28.12
CA VAL A 15 33.70 38.71 -28.46
C VAL A 15 33.39 39.17 -29.88
N LYS A 16 33.93 38.42 -30.83
CA LYS A 16 33.51 38.43 -32.22
C LYS A 16 31.99 38.40 -32.16
N PRO A 17 31.27 39.38 -32.75
CA PRO A 17 29.82 39.36 -32.72
C PRO A 17 29.41 37.96 -33.18
N LEU A 18 28.78 37.23 -32.28
CA LEU A 18 28.34 35.88 -32.53
C LEU A 18 27.40 35.97 -33.73
N ASN A 19 27.64 35.12 -34.73
CA ASN A 19 26.84 35.00 -35.93
C ASN A 19 25.36 34.90 -35.49
N GLU A 20 24.58 35.98 -35.63
CA GLU A 20 23.20 36.07 -35.12
C GLU A 20 22.37 34.88 -35.64
N ASP A 21 22.69 34.45 -36.86
CA ASP A 21 22.17 33.26 -37.52
C ASP A 21 22.40 31.96 -36.72
N ALA A 22 23.60 31.76 -36.16
CA ALA A 22 23.92 30.55 -35.40
C ALA A 22 23.25 30.53 -34.02
N ALA A 23 23.09 31.68 -33.38
CA ALA A 23 22.36 31.79 -32.11
C ALA A 23 20.86 31.59 -32.32
N ALA A 24 20.32 32.08 -33.45
CA ALA A 24 18.93 31.88 -33.83
C ALA A 24 18.63 30.40 -34.16
N GLU A 25 19.53 29.72 -34.87
CA GLU A 25 19.40 28.30 -35.20
C GLU A 25 19.41 27.42 -33.94
N LEU A 26 20.39 27.62 -33.05
CA LEU A 26 20.48 26.88 -31.79
C LEU A 26 19.31 27.19 -30.84
N GLY A 27 18.83 28.44 -30.85
CA GLY A 27 17.66 28.86 -30.09
C GLY A 27 16.36 28.24 -30.60
N ALA A 28 16.22 28.07 -31.92
CA ALA A 28 15.08 27.41 -32.53
C ALA A 28 15.02 25.91 -32.19
N GLU A 29 16.18 25.23 -32.19
CA GLU A 29 16.29 23.82 -31.78
C GLU A 29 15.87 23.63 -30.32
N LEU A 30 16.45 24.43 -29.40
CA LEU A 30 16.10 24.38 -27.97
C LEU A 30 14.64 24.75 -27.70
N LEU A 31 14.08 25.72 -28.44
CA LEU A 31 12.67 26.11 -28.30
C LEU A 31 11.74 25.00 -28.79
N GLY A 32 12.12 24.31 -29.87
CA GLY A 32 11.41 23.12 -30.36
C GLY A 32 11.42 21.98 -29.35
N GLU A 33 12.59 21.63 -28.80
CA GLU A 33 12.70 20.62 -27.75
C GLU A 33 11.89 21.00 -26.51
N ALA A 34 11.99 22.24 -26.05
CA ALA A 34 11.24 22.73 -24.89
C ALA A 34 9.71 22.68 -25.13
N LEU A 35 9.24 22.95 -26.34
CA LEU A 35 7.83 22.81 -26.70
C LEU A 35 7.37 21.35 -26.66
N VAL A 36 8.15 20.44 -27.25
CA VAL A 36 7.82 19.00 -27.26
C VAL A 36 7.79 18.45 -25.83
N PHE A 37 8.80 18.77 -25.02
CA PHE A 37 8.82 18.38 -23.62
C PHE A 37 7.73 19.06 -22.79
N GLY A 38 7.43 20.32 -23.08
CA GLY A 38 6.36 21.06 -22.41
C GLY A 38 4.99 20.44 -22.67
N VAL A 39 4.65 20.17 -23.94
CA VAL A 39 3.37 19.55 -24.31
C VAL A 39 3.31 18.10 -23.82
N GLY A 40 4.37 17.31 -24.02
CA GLY A 40 4.43 15.93 -23.55
C GLY A 40 4.33 15.82 -22.02
N GLY A 41 5.09 16.65 -21.31
CA GLY A 41 5.07 16.73 -19.85
C GLY A 41 3.72 17.22 -19.31
N LEU A 42 3.11 18.21 -19.97
CA LEU A 42 1.78 18.69 -19.60
C LEU A 42 0.71 17.61 -19.81
N CYS A 43 0.74 16.87 -20.93
CA CYS A 43 -0.17 15.75 -21.17
C CYS A 43 -0.06 14.67 -20.08
N LEU A 44 1.16 14.27 -19.73
CA LEU A 44 1.41 13.30 -18.66
C LEU A 44 0.93 13.82 -17.30
N TYR A 45 1.18 15.10 -17.00
CA TYR A 45 0.76 15.72 -15.75
C TYR A 45 -0.77 15.77 -15.63
N LEU A 46 -1.47 16.16 -16.70
CA LEU A 46 -2.93 16.20 -16.73
C LEU A 46 -3.54 14.80 -16.57
N GLU A 47 -2.97 13.80 -17.25
CA GLU A 47 -3.41 12.41 -17.07
C GLU A 47 -3.15 11.92 -15.64
N TYR A 48 -2.01 12.30 -15.03
CA TYR A 48 -1.72 11.99 -13.63
C TYR A 48 -2.75 12.62 -12.69
N LEU A 49 -3.09 13.90 -12.86
CA LEU A 49 -4.14 14.57 -12.07
C LEU A 49 -5.50 13.86 -12.23
N ARG A 50 -5.83 13.47 -13.46
CA ARG A 50 -7.06 12.75 -13.77
C ARG A 50 -7.09 11.38 -13.10
N GLN A 51 -5.98 10.64 -13.15
CA GLN A 51 -5.85 9.32 -12.53
C GLN A 51 -5.81 9.40 -11.00
N ALA A 52 -5.17 10.41 -10.41
CA ALA A 52 -5.14 10.62 -8.97
C ALA A 52 -6.55 10.79 -8.38
N GLY A 53 -7.44 11.48 -9.09
CA GLY A 53 -8.85 11.59 -8.72
C GLY A 53 -9.60 10.26 -8.78
N GLN A 54 -9.25 9.38 -9.73
CA GLN A 54 -9.86 8.04 -9.83
C GLN A 54 -9.24 7.03 -8.86
N SER A 55 -7.97 7.18 -8.49
CA SER A 55 -7.30 6.29 -7.55
C SER A 55 -8.00 6.32 -6.19
N ARG A 56 -8.44 7.50 -5.73
CA ARG A 56 -9.21 7.63 -4.48
C ARG A 56 -10.52 6.82 -4.50
N ARG A 57 -11.24 6.86 -5.62
CA ARG A 57 -12.48 6.07 -5.79
C ARG A 57 -12.21 4.57 -5.84
N ARG A 58 -11.10 4.16 -6.45
CA ARG A 58 -10.69 2.75 -6.48
C ARG A 58 -10.33 2.24 -5.08
N GLU A 59 -9.64 3.07 -4.31
CA GLU A 59 -9.26 2.76 -2.93
C GLU A 59 -10.49 2.64 -2.02
N GLU A 60 -11.44 3.58 -2.13
CA GLU A 60 -12.74 3.49 -1.46
C GLU A 60 -13.51 2.21 -1.82
N HIS A 61 -13.54 1.82 -3.10
CA HIS A 61 -14.18 0.57 -3.52
C HIS A 61 -13.47 -0.68 -3.02
N LEU A 62 -12.14 -0.68 -2.97
CA LEU A 62 -11.36 -1.79 -2.37
C LEU A 62 -11.65 -1.90 -0.87
N GLU A 63 -11.66 -0.77 -0.15
CA GLU A 63 -11.97 -0.75 1.28
C GLU A 63 -13.39 -1.24 1.57
N GLN A 64 -14.37 -0.81 0.78
CA GLN A 64 -15.75 -1.32 0.86
C GLN A 64 -15.80 -2.84 0.64
N THR A 65 -15.17 -3.32 -0.42
CA THR A 65 -15.15 -4.76 -0.73
C THR A 65 -14.48 -5.57 0.39
N LEU A 66 -13.39 -5.07 0.96
CA LEU A 66 -12.72 -5.71 2.09
C LEU A 66 -13.58 -5.70 3.36
N SER A 67 -14.31 -4.61 3.62
CA SER A 67 -15.26 -4.51 4.73
C SER A 67 -16.36 -5.55 4.60
N ASP A 68 -16.97 -5.66 3.42
CA ASP A 68 -18.04 -6.62 3.14
C ASP A 68 -17.57 -8.06 3.30
N LEU A 69 -16.37 -8.38 2.81
CA LEU A 69 -15.77 -9.71 2.99
C LEU A 69 -15.51 -10.03 4.47
N ARG A 70 -15.03 -9.06 5.26
CA ARG A 70 -14.84 -9.25 6.71
C ARG A 70 -16.15 -9.50 7.42
N GLN A 71 -17.19 -8.73 7.12
CA GLN A 71 -18.53 -8.92 7.69
C GLN A 71 -19.09 -10.30 7.33
N GLY A 72 -18.90 -10.74 6.08
CA GLY A 72 -19.30 -12.07 5.63
C GLY A 72 -18.57 -13.19 6.39
N LEU A 73 -17.26 -13.04 6.63
CA LEU A 73 -16.49 -14.01 7.43
C LEU A 73 -16.96 -14.04 8.89
N GLU A 74 -17.21 -12.87 9.50
CA GLU A 74 -17.72 -12.79 10.88
C GLU A 74 -19.10 -13.42 11.02
N GLN A 75 -19.98 -13.20 10.03
CA GLN A 75 -21.30 -13.84 10.00
C GLN A 75 -21.16 -15.36 9.90
N LEU A 76 -20.33 -15.84 8.98
CA LEU A 76 -20.11 -17.27 8.79
C LEU A 76 -19.48 -17.94 10.03
N GLN A 77 -18.57 -17.23 10.73
CA GLN A 77 -18.03 -17.69 12.01
C GLN A 77 -19.12 -17.80 13.08
N ARG A 78 -20.01 -16.80 13.18
CA ARG A 78 -21.14 -16.83 14.11
C ARG A 78 -22.07 -18.00 13.83
N ASP A 79 -22.43 -18.22 12.57
CA ASP A 79 -23.28 -19.33 12.16
C ASP A 79 -22.62 -20.68 12.51
N LEU A 80 -21.31 -20.84 12.27
CA LEU A 80 -20.57 -22.04 12.64
C LEU A 80 -20.56 -22.29 14.16
N ASP A 81 -20.37 -21.24 14.95
CA ASP A 81 -20.36 -21.35 16.41
C ASP A 81 -21.75 -21.67 16.97
N GLU A 82 -22.81 -21.14 16.36
CA GLU A 82 -24.20 -21.50 16.68
C GLU A 82 -24.49 -22.97 16.38
N LEU A 83 -24.12 -23.46 15.19
CA LEU A 83 -24.27 -24.87 14.82
C LEU A 83 -23.48 -25.80 15.75
N ARG A 84 -22.26 -25.41 16.14
CA ARG A 84 -21.45 -26.17 17.12
C ARG A 84 -22.09 -26.19 18.50
N ALA A 85 -22.68 -25.08 18.94
CA ALA A 85 -23.38 -25.00 20.22
C ALA A 85 -24.61 -25.92 20.23
N GLN A 86 -25.39 -25.94 19.15
CA GLN A 86 -26.52 -26.85 18.97
C GLN A 86 -26.07 -28.33 18.99
N GLY A 87 -25.05 -28.69 18.20
CA GLY A 87 -24.52 -30.05 18.19
C GLY A 87 -23.92 -30.50 19.53
N ARG A 88 -23.37 -29.58 20.33
CA ARG A 88 -22.90 -29.86 21.70
C ARG A 88 -24.03 -30.03 22.70
N ALA A 89 -25.13 -29.28 22.55
CA ALA A 89 -26.32 -29.45 23.37
C ALA A 89 -26.99 -30.82 23.11
N GLU A 90 -27.03 -31.26 21.85
CA GLU A 90 -27.52 -32.59 21.48
C GLU A 90 -26.56 -33.71 21.89
N GLY A 91 -25.24 -33.54 21.70
CA GLY A 91 -24.23 -34.53 22.11
C GLY A 91 -23.98 -34.62 23.62
N GLY A 92 -24.27 -33.55 24.37
CA GLY A 92 -24.16 -33.49 25.83
C GLY A 92 -25.26 -34.28 26.56
N ALA A 93 -26.42 -34.47 25.93
CA ALA A 93 -27.48 -35.34 26.46
C ALA A 93 -27.17 -36.84 26.30
N GLY A 94 -26.28 -37.22 25.38
CA GLY A 94 -25.89 -38.61 25.14
C GLY A 94 -24.75 -39.16 26.01
N HIS A 95 -24.03 -38.31 26.74
CA HIS A 95 -22.83 -38.72 27.52
C HIS A 95 -22.99 -38.67 29.04
N ALA A 96 -24.13 -38.22 29.57
CA ALA A 96 -24.35 -38.10 31.02
C ALA A 96 -24.85 -39.40 31.71
N GLU A 97 -25.08 -40.50 30.99
CA GLU A 97 -25.63 -41.75 31.55
C GLU A 97 -24.62 -42.92 31.71
N GLY A 98 -23.31 -42.69 31.54
CA GLY A 98 -22.30 -43.77 31.48
C GLY A 98 -21.30 -43.87 32.63
N GLY A 99 -21.44 -43.11 33.71
CA GLY A 99 -20.34 -42.83 34.64
C GLY A 99 -20.61 -43.03 36.13
N ALA A 100 -21.38 -44.05 36.53
CA ALA A 100 -21.51 -44.40 37.95
C ALA A 100 -21.50 -45.92 38.13
N GLY A 101 -20.37 -46.47 38.57
CA GLY A 101 -20.32 -47.84 39.05
C GLY A 101 -18.97 -48.52 38.87
N HIS A 102 -18.02 -48.26 39.77
CA HIS A 102 -17.11 -49.32 40.24
C HIS A 102 -16.51 -48.91 41.60
N ALA A 103 -17.29 -49.16 42.66
CA ALA A 103 -16.81 -49.21 44.03
C ALA A 103 -16.88 -50.67 44.51
N LEU A 104 -15.72 -51.32 44.65
CA LEU A 104 -15.47 -52.53 45.42
C LEU A 104 -13.94 -52.63 45.48
N GLY A 105 -13.23 -52.53 46.60
CA GLY A 105 -13.48 -53.11 47.91
C GLY A 105 -12.44 -54.21 48.11
N SER A 106 -11.50 -54.03 49.04
CA SER A 106 -10.76 -55.05 49.82
C SER A 106 -9.49 -54.40 50.38
N SER A 107 -9.52 -53.95 51.63
CA SER A 107 -9.18 -54.71 52.85
C SER A 107 -7.67 -54.90 53.02
N GLY A 108 -7.20 -54.50 54.21
CA GLY A 108 -5.81 -54.14 54.46
C GLY A 108 -4.85 -55.27 54.79
N ASN A 109 -3.59 -54.88 54.98
CA ASN A 109 -2.77 -55.36 56.08
C ASN A 109 -1.65 -54.34 56.38
N ALA A 110 -1.32 -54.27 57.66
CA ALA A 110 -0.52 -53.30 58.40
C ALA A 110 0.98 -53.19 58.03
N PRO A 111 1.69 -52.16 58.51
CA PRO A 111 3.09 -51.87 58.22
C PRO A 111 4.04 -52.56 59.22
N ALA A 112 5.31 -52.78 58.84
CA ALA A 112 6.49 -52.64 59.72
C ALA A 112 7.78 -53.11 59.04
N GLN A 113 8.78 -52.21 59.10
CA GLN A 113 10.24 -52.40 59.06
C GLN A 113 10.93 -52.70 57.73
#